data_AF-A0A4V2YD12-F1
#
_entry.id   AF-A0A4V2YD12-F1
#
_cell.length_a   1.000
_cell.length_b   1.000
_cell.length_c   1.000
_cell.angle_alpha   90.00
_cell.angle_beta   90.00
_cell.angle_gamma   90.00
#
_symmetry.space_group_name_H-M   'P 1'
#
loop_
_entity.id
_entity.type
_entity.pdbx_description
1 polymer ?
#
loop_
_entity_poly.entity_id
_entity_poly.type
_entity_poly.pdbx_seq_one_letter_code
_entity_poly.pdbx_strand_id
1 'polypeptide(L)'
;MPSTPYLLAVLGIVFGITFALRAVPFAALRTLRTSATVRRLSTWMPVGILAILAVTTLHGTIAAEPRATLHALLAVAATVGAHLAFSRRTILSVSIGTTVYVVLVNAF
;
A
#
# COMPACT_ATOMS: atom_id res chain seq x y z
N MET A 1 18.09 16.57 20.30
CA MET A 1 18.06 16.04 18.92
C MET A 1 18.62 14.62 18.97
N PRO A 2 17.86 13.57 18.63
CA PRO A 2 18.39 12.20 18.60
C PRO A 2 19.61 12.13 17.68
N SER A 3 20.63 11.38 18.09
CA SER A 3 21.87 11.26 17.31
C SER A 3 21.61 10.46 16.02
N THR A 4 22.23 10.87 14.90
CA THR A 4 22.15 10.16 13.62
C THR A 4 22.38 8.64 13.74
N PRO A 5 23.37 8.13 14.49
CA PRO A 5 23.54 6.69 14.66
C PRO A 5 22.36 6.02 15.39
N TYR A 6 21.72 6.71 16.34
CA TYR A 6 20.52 6.20 17.00
C TYR A 6 19.36 6.06 16.00
N LEU A 7 19.14 7.06 15.14
CA LEU A 7 18.11 6.99 14.10
C LEU A 7 18.35 5.85 13.11
N LEU A 8 19.59 5.65 12.69
CA LEU A 8 19.97 4.54 11.80
C LEU A 8 19.74 3.18 12.45
N ALA A 9 20.08 3.02 13.73
CA ALA A 9 19.83 1.79 14.47
C ALA A 9 18.33 1.49 14.58
N VAL A 10 17.52 2.49 14.94
CA VAL A 10 16.06 2.35 15.01
C VAL A 10 15.48 1.98 13.64
N LEU A 11 15.90 2.66 12.57
CA LEU A 11 15.44 2.37 11.21
C LEU A 11 15.80 0.94 10.79
N GLY A 12 17.03 0.50 11.09
CA GLY A 12 17.48 -0.87 10.83
C GLY A 12 16.63 -1.92 11.56
N ILE A 13 16.34 -1.69 12.84
CA ILE A 13 15.52 -2.59 13.66
C ILE A 13 14.09 -2.66 13.13
N VAL A 14 13.43 -1.51 12.92
CA VAL A 14 12.03 -1.46 12.44
C VAL A 14 11.91 -2.08 11.04
N PHE A 15 12.87 -1.78 10.15
CA PHE A 15 12.93 -2.38 8.83
C PHE A 15 13.09 -3.90 8.92
N GLY A 16 14.04 -4.38 9.74
CA GLY A 16 14.29 -5.80 9.94
C GLY A 16 13.06 -6.54 10.47
N ILE A 17 12.41 -5.99 11.51
CA ILE A 17 11.19 -6.56 12.09
C ILE A 17 10.07 -6.60 11.05
N THR A 18 9.81 -5.48 10.36
CA THR A 18 8.73 -5.38 9.37
C THR A 18 8.96 -6.34 8.20
N PHE A 19 10.20 -6.41 7.70
CA PHE A 19 10.59 -7.30 6.62
C PHE A 19 10.42 -8.76 7.03
N ALA A 20 10.91 -9.14 8.21
CA ALA A 20 10.79 -10.50 8.73
C ALA A 20 9.32 -10.89 8.91
N LEU A 21 8.51 -10.06 9.57
CA LEU A 21 7.07 -10.31 9.78
C LEU A 21 6.31 -10.44 8.45
N ARG A 22 6.69 -9.69 7.41
CA ARG A 22 6.10 -9.84 6.07
C ARG A 22 6.64 -11.05 5.31
N ALA A 23 7.90 -11.44 5.51
CA ALA A 23 8.48 -12.61 4.85
C ALA A 23 7.93 -13.93 5.41
N VAL A 24 7.63 -13.98 6.71
CA VAL A 24 7.06 -15.16 7.41
C VAL A 24 5.82 -15.75 6.71
N PRO A 25 4.74 -14.99 6.41
CA PRO A 25 3.56 -15.55 5.76
C PRO A 25 3.88 -16.12 4.38
N PHE A 26 4.74 -15.46 3.59
CA PHE A 26 5.15 -15.96 2.28
C PHE A 26 6.05 -17.21 2.37
N ALA A 27 6.92 -17.27 3.38
CA ALA A 27 7.76 -18.44 3.65
C ALA A 27 6.92 -19.64 4.10
N ALA A 28 5.97 -19.44 5.02
CA ALA A 28 5.05 -20.48 5.47
C ALA A 28 4.18 -21.02 4.32
N LEU A 29 3.66 -20.14 3.46
CA LEU A 29 2.89 -20.52 2.27
C LEU A 29 3.73 -21.27 1.23
N ARG A 30 5.03 -21.00 1.15
CA ARG A 30 5.96 -21.71 0.25
C ARG A 30 6.13 -23.18 0.67
N THR A 31 6.15 -23.47 1.97
CA THR A 31 6.30 -24.83 2.50
C THR A 31 5.07 -25.70 2.24
N LEU A 32 3.87 -25.10 2.15
CA LEU A 32 2.60 -25.79 1.88
C LEU A 32 2.28 -25.95 0.37
N ARG A 33 3.26 -25.77 -0.51
CA ARG A 33 3.10 -25.79 -1.98
C ARG A 33 2.80 -27.16 -2.60
N THR A 34 2.62 -28.21 -1.81
CA THR A 34 2.23 -29.54 -2.28
C THR A 34 0.80 -29.58 -2.87
N SER A 35 -0.05 -28.57 -2.60
CA SER A 35 -1.40 -28.46 -3.16
C SER A 35 -1.55 -27.28 -4.14
N ALA A 36 -2.16 -27.51 -5.30
CA ALA A 36 -2.42 -26.50 -6.33
C ALA A 36 -3.29 -25.33 -5.83
N THR A 37 -4.12 -25.57 -4.82
CA THR A 37 -5.01 -24.57 -4.20
C THR A 37 -4.22 -23.55 -3.38
N VAL A 38 -3.23 -24.00 -2.60
CA VAL A 38 -2.37 -23.14 -1.78
C VAL A 38 -1.47 -22.26 -2.65
N ARG A 39 -1.02 -22.77 -3.80
CA ARG A 39 -0.23 -21.99 -4.75
C ARG A 39 -1.02 -20.82 -5.36
N ARG A 40 -2.32 -21.02 -5.68
CA ARG A 40 -3.18 -19.91 -6.10
C ARG A 40 -3.39 -18.93 -4.94
N LEU A 41 -3.72 -19.41 -3.75
CA LEU A 41 -3.97 -18.55 -2.59
C LEU A 41 -2.75 -17.66 -2.25
N SER A 42 -1.54 -18.22 -2.35
CA SER A 42 -0.29 -17.48 -2.14
C SER A 42 -0.04 -16.37 -3.16
N THR A 43 -0.51 -16.51 -4.40
CA THR A 43 -0.40 -15.47 -5.44
C THR A 43 -1.43 -14.34 -5.25
N TRP A 44 -2.61 -14.67 -4.72
CA TRP A 44 -3.69 -13.70 -4.49
C TRP A 44 -3.57 -12.96 -3.15
N MET A 45 -2.85 -13.51 -2.16
CA MET A 45 -2.64 -12.89 -0.85
C MET A 45 -2.09 -11.45 -0.91
N PRO A 46 -1.01 -11.14 -1.64
CA PRO A 46 -0.50 -9.77 -1.72
C PRO A 46 -1.54 -8.78 -2.24
N VAL A 47 -2.32 -9.20 -3.24
CA VAL A 47 -3.39 -8.39 -3.82
C VAL A 47 -4.49 -8.15 -2.79
N GLY A 48 -4.90 -9.19 -2.06
CA GLY A 48 -5.89 -9.08 -0.98
C GLY A 48 -5.44 -8.13 0.14
N ILE A 49 -4.18 -8.24 0.59
CA ILE A 49 -3.62 -7.35 1.62
C ILE A 49 -3.61 -5.90 1.13
N LEU A 50 -3.18 -5.65 -0.12
CA LEU A 50 -3.17 -4.31 -0.71
C LEU A 50 -4.58 -3.73 -0.84
N ALA A 51 -5.57 -4.56 -1.20
CA ALA A 51 -6.97 -4.14 -1.26
C ALA A 51 -7.51 -3.76 0.12
N ILE A 52 -7.26 -4.58 1.15
CA ILE A 52 -7.65 -4.27 2.54
C ILE A 52 -6.97 -2.98 3.00
N LEU A 53 -5.68 -2.84 2.74
CA LEU A 53 -4.92 -1.64 3.09
C LEU A 53 -5.50 -0.39 2.42
N ALA A 54 -5.83 -0.46 1.13
CA ALA A 54 -6.43 0.66 0.41
C ALA A 54 -7.80 1.03 1.00
N VAL A 55 -8.68 0.05 1.24
CA VAL A 55 -10.02 0.27 1.80
C VAL A 55 -9.94 0.86 3.20
N THR A 56 -9.09 0.30 4.07
CA THR A 56 -8.94 0.77 5.46
C THR A 56 -8.30 2.17 5.52
N THR A 57 -7.35 2.47 4.63
CA THR A 57 -6.77 3.81 4.51
C THR A 57 -7.83 4.82 4.08
N LEU A 58 -8.59 4.50 3.04
CA LEU A 58 -9.68 5.35 2.56
C LEU A 58 -10.74 5.57 3.64
N HIS A 59 -11.14 4.50 4.33
CA HIS A 59 -12.08 4.59 5.45
C HIS A 59 -11.53 5.47 6.58
N GLY A 60 -10.24 5.35 6.91
CA GLY A 60 -9.57 6.21 7.88
C GLY A 60 -9.60 7.69 7.48
N THR A 61 -9.31 8.00 6.21
CA THR A 61 -9.39 9.37 5.69
C THR A 61 -10.81 9.94 5.77
N ILE A 62 -11.81 9.14 5.41
CA ILE A 62 -13.22 9.55 5.46
C ILE A 62 -13.68 9.83 6.90
N ALA A 63 -13.30 8.95 7.83
CA ALA A 63 -13.66 9.08 9.24
C ALA A 63 -12.97 10.27 9.93
N ALA A 64 -11.74 10.60 9.52
CA ALA A 64 -10.97 11.69 10.11
C ALA A 64 -11.37 13.08 9.56
N GLU A 65 -11.54 13.21 8.24
CA GLU A 65 -11.84 14.50 7.61
C GLU A 65 -12.89 14.37 6.49
N PRO A 66 -14.16 14.73 6.77
CA PRO A 66 -15.23 14.65 5.79
C PRO A 66 -14.97 15.49 4.53
N ARG A 67 -14.25 16.62 4.63
CA ARG A 67 -13.88 17.46 3.48
C ARG A 67 -12.83 16.79 2.59
N ALA A 68 -11.87 16.08 3.17
CA ALA A 68 -10.84 15.32 2.44
C ALA A 68 -11.40 14.09 1.70
N THR A 69 -12.63 13.68 2.01
CA THR A 69 -13.29 12.53 1.38
C THR A 69 -13.48 12.72 -0.12
N LEU A 70 -13.90 13.90 -0.57
CA LEU A 70 -14.08 14.18 -2.00
C LEU A 70 -12.73 14.15 -2.74
N HIS A 71 -11.68 14.69 -2.13
CA HIS A 71 -10.33 14.67 -2.68
C HIS A 71 -9.76 13.24 -2.77
N ALA A 72 -9.98 12.41 -1.75
CA ALA A 72 -9.59 11.01 -1.74
C ALA A 72 -10.30 10.21 -2.84
N LEU A 73 -11.62 10.40 -3.02
CA LEU A 73 -12.39 9.74 -4.08
C LEU A 73 -11.92 10.14 -5.47
N LEU A 74 -11.65 11.44 -5.70
CA LEU A 74 -11.10 11.92 -6.97
C LEU A 74 -9.71 11.35 -7.25
N ALA A 75 -8.84 11.25 -6.24
CA ALA A 75 -7.52 10.65 -6.39
C ALA A 75 -7.60 9.14 -6.72
N VAL A 76 -8.52 8.41 -6.09
CA VAL A 76 -8.78 7.00 -6.42
C VAL A 76 -9.27 6.87 -7.86
N ALA A 77 -10.23 7.70 -8.28
CA ALA A 77 -10.73 7.72 -9.65
C ALA A 77 -9.61 8.02 -10.67
N ALA A 78 -8.74 8.99 -10.37
CA ALA A 78 -7.56 9.30 -11.19
C ALA A 78 -6.57 8.13 -11.24
N THR A 79 -6.35 7.44 -10.11
CA THR A 79 -5.48 6.25 -10.04
C THR A 79 -6.02 5.15 -10.94
N VAL A 80 -7.33 4.88 -10.88
CA VAL A 80 -8.02 3.89 -11.71
C VAL A 80 -7.95 4.28 -13.19
N GLY A 81 -8.26 5.53 -13.53
CA GLY A 81 -8.20 6.03 -14.90
C GLY A 81 -6.79 5.92 -15.49
N ALA A 82 -5.77 6.32 -14.74
CA ALA A 82 -4.37 6.15 -15.14
C ALA A 82 -3.97 4.67 -15.25
N HIS A 83 -4.46 3.81 -14.34
CA HIS A 83 -4.18 2.38 -14.41
C HIS A 83 -4.75 1.75 -15.67
N LEU A 84 -6.00 2.07 -16.03
CA LEU A 84 -6.64 1.57 -17.24
C LEU A 84 -5.96 2.12 -18.50
N ALA A 85 -5.65 3.42 -18.53
CA ALA A 85 -5.04 4.08 -19.69
C ALA A 85 -3.61 3.60 -19.97
N PHE A 86 -2.82 3.31 -18.94
CA PHE A 86 -1.41 2.95 -19.09
C PHE A 86 -1.11 1.45 -18.85
N SER A 87 -2.11 0.67 -18.43
CA SER A 87 -2.27 -0.81 -18.35
C SER A 87 -1.09 -1.74 -18.03
N ARG A 88 0.12 -1.25 -17.74
CA ARG A 88 1.31 -2.06 -17.37
C ARG A 88 2.33 -1.32 -16.49
N ARG A 89 2.11 -0.05 -16.12
CA ARG A 89 3.05 0.73 -15.29
C ARG A 89 2.43 1.11 -13.94
N THR A 90 2.41 0.16 -13.01
CA THR A 90 1.89 0.34 -11.64
C THR A 90 2.52 1.55 -10.94
N ILE A 91 3.83 1.77 -11.12
CA ILE A 91 4.55 2.90 -10.53
C ILE A 91 3.95 4.24 -11.00
N LEU A 92 3.62 4.37 -12.29
CA LEU A 92 3.05 5.62 -12.84
C LEU A 92 1.63 5.87 -12.33
N SER A 93 0.79 4.84 -12.29
CA SER A 93 -0.58 4.95 -11.80
C SER A 93 -0.61 5.37 -10.33
N VAL A 94 0.23 4.76 -9.49
CA VAL A 94 0.35 5.13 -8.07
C VAL A 94 0.90 6.55 -7.91
N SER A 95 1.96 6.91 -8.63
CA SER A 95 2.53 8.26 -8.50
C SER A 95 1.57 9.35 -8.93
N ILE A 96 0.79 9.13 -10.00
CA ILE A 96 -0.22 10.10 -10.46
C ILE A 96 -1.32 10.25 -9.41
N GLY A 97 -1.85 9.14 -8.90
CA GLY A 97 -2.86 9.14 -7.85
C GLY A 97 -2.41 9.88 -6.59
N THR A 98 -1.18 9.62 -6.12
CA THR A 98 -0.60 10.29 -4.97
C THR A 98 -0.42 11.79 -5.20
N THR A 99 0.13 12.20 -6.36
CA THR A 99 0.31 13.62 -6.67
C THR A 99 -1.04 14.35 -6.72
N VAL A 100 -2.05 13.75 -7.36
CA VAL A 100 -3.41 14.31 -7.42
C VAL A 100 -3.98 14.49 -6.01
N TYR A 101 -3.86 13.47 -5.14
CA TYR A 101 -4.32 13.56 -3.75
C TYR A 101 -3.62 14.69 -2.97
N VAL A 102 -2.29 14.73 -3.03
CA VAL A 102 -1.48 15.73 -2.32
C VAL A 102 -1.85 17.14 -2.77
N VAL A 103 -1.97 17.37 -4.08
CA VAL A 103 -2.38 18.67 -4.63
C VAL A 103 -3.79 19.03 -4.15
N LEU A 104 -4.74 18.11 -4.24
CA LEU A 104 -6.12 18.37 -3.84
C LEU A 104 -6.26 18.71 -2.34
N VAL A 105 -5.52 18.03 -1.46
CA VAL A 105 -5.58 18.26 -0.01
C VAL A 105 -4.80 19.51 0.43
N ASN A 106 -3.73 19.89 -0.27
CA ASN A 106 -2.89 21.01 0.14
C ASN A 106 -3.24 22.33 -0.57
N ALA A 107 -3.87 22.27 -1.74
CA ALA A 107 -4.24 23.46 -2.51
C ALA A 107 -5.69 23.94 -2.26
N PHE A 108 -6.53 23.13 -1.62
CA PHE A 108 -7.93 23.42 -1.33
C PHE A 108 -8.29 23.02 0.10
#